data_AF-A0A7S2XNS8-F1
#
_entry.id   AF-A0A7S2XNS8-F1
#
_cell.length_a   1.000
_cell.length_b   1.000
_cell.length_c   1.000
_cell.angle_alpha   90.00
_cell.angle_beta   90.00
_cell.angle_gamma   90.00
#
_symmetry.space_group_name_H-M   'P 1'
#
loop_
_entity.id
_entity.type
_entity.pdbx_description
1 polymer ?
#
loop_
_entity_poly.entity_id
_entity_poly.type
_entity_poly.pdbx_seq_one_letter_code
_entity_poly.pdbx_strand_id
1 'polypeptide(L)'
;PELVSDFVLALFSEDIEERWPVSIRNILTATLLRYYDEFIYVIEQHPNGLYDDNSRHALVHTVNRALRLAKAPRVTFNLWCKEVRDGFGVNNFMALPIDLLPPDAVRDTKIDPRSLFDRYNSLCSSYNGLFAQKMNLEDDVSQLRLDVAHLSCSLQRMEKVIVADQNELLTRVVNVLEIKFDKQDNKVRTLPVEDRMFFSDSMKRWRKDFSLKEIFVRYFTDHCFEGYEFEKNSSEFKTKLPSEKNSIKGQYKRLKKTIKVMLYFCDSFPKPIPQDPSSLVTWQRQLSSLAEWAMKALMEEIPNCPNRITPAYLLKSEIVKDWDNPDSPLAKGPPKDTPSAILAHFGFVNLTRHCTDAAILSRHARDY
;
A
#
# COMPACT_ATOMS: atom_id res chain seq x y z
N PRO A 1 35.05 -35.34 24.88
CA PRO A 1 34.63 -35.16 23.47
C PRO A 1 33.69 -36.25 22.97
N GLU A 2 34.08 -37.53 23.08
CA GLU A 2 33.28 -38.68 22.59
C GLU A 2 31.91 -38.79 23.27
N LEU A 3 31.84 -38.69 24.60
CA LEU A 3 30.57 -38.74 25.35
C LEU A 3 29.57 -37.63 24.98
N VAL A 4 30.06 -36.44 24.59
CA VAL A 4 29.18 -35.34 24.14
C VAL A 4 28.64 -35.65 22.75
N SER A 5 29.45 -36.23 21.87
CA SER A 5 29.02 -36.64 20.54
C SER A 5 27.94 -37.71 20.62
N ASP A 6 28.12 -38.72 21.47
CA ASP A 6 27.11 -39.77 21.70
C ASP A 6 25.81 -39.20 22.26
N PHE A 7 25.91 -38.20 23.14
CA PHE A 7 24.75 -37.47 23.66
C PHE A 7 24.03 -36.69 22.56
N VAL A 8 24.73 -35.96 21.69
CA VAL A 8 24.13 -35.24 20.54
C VAL A 8 23.43 -36.23 19.62
N LEU A 9 24.07 -37.35 19.28
CA LEU A 9 23.46 -38.39 18.44
C LEU A 9 22.20 -38.98 19.09
N ALA A 10 22.23 -39.23 20.40
CA ALA A 10 21.09 -39.75 21.14
C ALA A 10 19.95 -38.71 21.27
N LEU A 11 20.27 -37.42 21.41
CA LEU A 11 19.29 -36.34 21.53
C LEU A 11 18.49 -36.16 20.24
N PHE A 12 19.12 -36.40 19.09
CA PHE A 12 18.52 -36.29 17.75
C PHE A 12 18.21 -37.66 17.13
N SER A 13 18.08 -38.73 17.93
CA SER A 13 17.87 -40.09 17.41
C SER A 13 16.59 -40.28 16.60
N GLU A 14 15.62 -39.38 16.76
CA GLU A 14 14.34 -39.39 16.03
C GLU A 14 14.40 -38.58 14.71
N ASP A 15 15.50 -37.90 14.44
CA ASP A 15 15.76 -37.22 13.16
C ASP A 15 16.25 -38.21 12.09
N ILE A 16 15.40 -39.19 11.76
CA ILE A 16 15.69 -40.32 10.87
C ILE A 16 16.06 -39.87 9.45
N GLU A 17 15.50 -38.74 9.01
CA GLU A 17 15.73 -38.18 7.67
C GLU A 17 16.98 -37.28 7.60
N GLU A 18 17.76 -37.19 8.68
CA GLU A 18 18.92 -36.29 8.78
C GLU A 18 18.59 -34.84 8.41
N ARG A 19 17.40 -34.35 8.80
CA ARG A 19 16.93 -33.00 8.45
C ARG A 19 17.87 -31.92 8.98
N TRP A 20 18.55 -32.20 10.08
CA TRP A 20 19.47 -31.27 10.71
C TRP A 20 20.94 -31.62 10.44
N PRO A 21 21.71 -30.74 9.78
CA PRO A 21 23.15 -30.90 9.67
C PRO A 21 23.82 -30.98 11.05
N VAL A 22 24.95 -31.70 11.14
CA VAL A 22 25.71 -31.90 12.40
C VAL A 22 26.05 -30.56 13.08
N SER A 23 26.42 -29.52 12.31
CA SER A 23 26.70 -28.19 12.84
C SER A 23 25.49 -27.57 13.54
N ILE A 24 24.29 -27.73 12.99
CA ILE A 24 23.05 -27.22 13.60
C ILE A 24 22.69 -28.02 14.85
N ARG A 25 22.83 -29.35 14.83
CA ARG A 25 22.62 -30.20 16.02
C ARG A 25 23.55 -29.79 17.18
N ASN A 26 24.81 -29.47 16.87
CA ASN A 26 25.77 -28.98 17.85
C ASN A 26 25.39 -27.61 18.41
N ILE A 27 24.95 -26.66 17.57
CA ILE A 27 24.47 -25.34 18.02
C ILE A 27 23.24 -25.47 18.92
N LEU A 28 22.27 -26.29 18.54
CA LEU A 28 21.06 -26.53 19.33
C LEU A 28 21.39 -27.22 20.67
N THR A 29 22.32 -28.18 20.66
CA THR A 29 22.78 -28.84 21.88
C THR A 29 23.52 -27.87 22.79
N ALA A 30 24.41 -27.03 22.24
CA ALA A 30 25.09 -25.99 23.02
C ALA A 30 24.08 -24.98 23.60
N THR A 31 23.05 -24.61 22.85
CA THR A 31 21.98 -23.73 23.32
C THR A 31 21.19 -24.39 24.47
N LEU A 32 20.85 -25.67 24.33
CA LEU A 32 20.21 -26.46 25.38
C LEU A 32 21.08 -26.50 26.64
N LEU A 33 22.34 -26.91 26.51
CA LEU A 33 23.29 -27.00 27.64
C LEU A 33 23.47 -25.65 28.33
N ARG A 34 23.48 -24.55 27.56
CA ARG A 34 23.61 -23.21 28.09
C ARG A 34 22.44 -22.83 29.00
N TYR A 35 21.22 -23.09 28.57
CA TYR A 35 19.99 -22.60 29.21
C TYR A 35 19.21 -23.67 29.98
N TYR A 36 19.79 -24.85 30.19
CA TYR A 36 19.06 -25.97 30.78
C TYR A 36 18.61 -25.69 32.21
N ASP A 37 19.45 -25.06 33.04
CA ASP A 37 19.12 -24.80 34.44
C ASP A 37 18.04 -23.72 34.56
N GLU A 38 18.11 -22.67 33.73
CA GLU A 38 17.08 -21.63 33.62
C GLU A 38 15.75 -22.21 33.14
N PHE A 39 15.80 -23.15 32.18
CA PHE A 39 14.64 -23.85 31.70
C PHE A 39 13.98 -24.69 32.81
N ILE A 40 14.78 -25.43 33.60
CA ILE A 40 14.26 -26.16 34.77
C ILE A 40 13.62 -25.20 35.78
N TYR A 41 14.31 -24.10 36.10
CA TYR A 41 13.79 -23.07 37.01
C TYR A 41 12.43 -22.52 36.54
N VAL A 42 12.28 -22.20 35.25
CA VAL A 42 11.02 -21.69 34.68
C VAL A 42 9.90 -22.72 34.78
N ILE A 43 10.19 -24.00 34.56
CA ILE A 43 9.21 -25.08 34.71
C ILE A 43 8.75 -25.21 36.16
N GLU A 44 9.67 -25.15 37.12
CA GLU A 44 9.37 -25.24 38.55
C GLU A 44 8.51 -24.06 39.03
N GLN A 45 8.62 -22.90 38.40
CA GLN A 45 7.79 -21.72 38.69
C GLN A 45 6.42 -21.73 37.99
N HIS A 46 6.04 -22.81 37.32
CA HIS A 46 4.78 -22.85 36.58
C HIS A 46 3.56 -22.72 37.53
N PRO A 47 2.65 -21.75 37.34
CA PRO A 47 1.65 -21.35 38.33
C PRO A 47 0.65 -22.46 38.71
N ASN A 48 0.45 -23.43 37.83
CA ASN A 48 -0.51 -24.51 38.02
C ASN A 48 0.11 -25.81 38.61
N GLY A 49 1.40 -25.82 38.96
CA GLY A 49 2.06 -27.03 39.48
C GLY A 49 2.03 -28.23 38.51
N LEU A 50 1.84 -27.98 37.20
CA LEU A 50 1.71 -29.04 36.19
C LEU A 50 2.94 -29.95 36.10
N TYR A 51 4.08 -29.46 36.60
CA TYR A 51 5.37 -30.12 36.55
C TYR A 51 6.05 -30.19 37.92
N ASP A 52 5.29 -30.46 39.00
CA ASP A 52 5.87 -30.77 40.33
C ASP A 52 6.94 -31.88 40.25
N ASP A 53 6.80 -32.76 39.25
CA ASP A 53 7.84 -33.69 38.81
C ASP A 53 8.35 -33.28 37.41
N ASN A 54 9.48 -32.57 37.38
CA ASN A 54 10.16 -32.12 36.16
C ASN A 54 10.43 -33.26 35.16
N SER A 55 10.53 -34.51 35.62
CA SER A 55 10.81 -35.66 34.74
C SER A 55 9.66 -35.95 33.76
N ARG A 56 8.46 -35.44 34.03
CA ARG A 56 7.28 -35.55 33.16
C ARG A 56 7.29 -34.55 32.00
N HIS A 57 8.10 -33.49 32.07
CA HIS A 57 8.20 -32.53 30.98
C HIS A 57 8.87 -33.20 29.77
N ALA A 58 8.26 -33.10 28.59
CA ALA A 58 8.69 -33.81 27.38
C ALA A 58 10.19 -33.57 27.07
N LEU A 59 10.66 -32.32 27.12
CA LEU A 59 12.07 -32.01 26.88
C LEU A 59 13.00 -32.63 27.94
N VAL A 60 12.63 -32.58 29.22
CA VAL A 60 13.45 -33.13 30.32
C VAL A 60 13.54 -34.65 30.20
N HIS A 61 12.41 -35.29 29.87
CA HIS A 61 12.36 -36.71 29.57
C HIS A 61 13.27 -37.07 28.40
N THR A 62 13.24 -36.30 27.31
CA THR A 62 14.11 -36.51 26.13
C THR A 62 15.59 -36.37 26.49
N VAL A 63 15.96 -35.35 27.28
CA VAL A 63 17.35 -35.18 27.76
C VAL A 63 17.78 -36.37 28.63
N ASN A 64 16.94 -36.79 29.58
CA ASN A 64 17.25 -37.93 30.45
C ASN A 64 17.35 -39.25 29.67
N ARG A 65 16.52 -39.43 28.64
CA ARG A 65 16.63 -40.56 27.71
C ARG A 65 17.95 -40.51 26.94
N ALA A 66 18.31 -39.36 26.37
CA ALA A 66 19.56 -39.17 25.63
C ALA A 66 20.79 -39.44 26.51
N LEU A 67 20.79 -38.98 27.77
CA LEU A 67 21.85 -39.27 28.74
C LEU A 67 22.00 -40.76 29.02
N ARG A 68 20.89 -41.49 29.20
CA ARG A 68 20.92 -42.96 29.40
C ARG A 68 21.47 -43.68 28.18
N LEU A 69 21.08 -43.28 26.97
CA LEU A 69 21.56 -43.88 25.73
C LEU A 69 23.06 -43.63 25.52
N ALA A 70 23.53 -42.41 25.82
CA ALA A 70 24.95 -42.04 25.75
C ALA A 70 25.78 -42.55 26.95
N LYS A 71 25.16 -43.26 27.90
CA LYS A 71 25.80 -43.73 29.15
C LYS A 71 26.48 -42.60 29.93
N ALA A 72 25.96 -41.38 29.81
CA ALA A 72 26.50 -40.19 30.47
C ALA A 72 25.76 -39.96 31.79
N PRO A 73 26.45 -40.00 32.95
CA PRO A 73 25.81 -39.73 34.23
C PRO A 73 25.41 -38.25 34.32
N ARG A 74 24.39 -37.94 35.14
CA ARG A 74 23.88 -36.56 35.31
C ARG A 74 24.96 -35.56 35.75
N VAL A 75 25.92 -36.01 36.56
CA VAL A 75 27.07 -35.19 36.97
C VAL A 75 27.88 -34.71 35.77
N THR A 76 28.12 -35.57 34.78
CA THR A 76 28.82 -35.21 33.55
C THR A 76 28.02 -34.21 32.72
N PHE A 77 26.70 -34.37 32.64
CA PHE A 77 25.83 -33.39 31.96
C PHE A 77 25.89 -32.00 32.60
N ASN A 78 25.86 -31.94 33.93
CA ASN A 78 25.98 -30.66 34.66
C ASN A 78 27.35 -29.99 34.40
N LEU A 79 28.43 -30.78 34.29
CA LEU A 79 29.75 -30.25 33.90
C LEU A 79 29.73 -29.67 32.49
N TRP A 80 29.07 -30.32 31.53
CA TRP A 80 28.91 -29.78 30.17
C TRP A 80 28.10 -28.48 30.15
N CYS A 81 27.01 -28.40 30.92
CA CYS A 81 26.22 -27.17 31.04
C CYS A 81 27.09 -26.02 31.57
N LYS A 82 27.88 -26.30 32.62
CA LYS A 82 28.84 -25.33 33.17
C LYS A 82 29.90 -24.92 32.13
N GLU A 83 30.55 -25.88 31.49
CA GLU A 83 31.61 -25.60 30.50
C GLU A 83 31.10 -24.77 29.32
N VAL A 84 29.90 -25.07 28.81
CA VAL A 84 29.29 -24.31 27.72
C VAL A 84 28.93 -22.89 28.17
N ARG A 85 28.40 -22.71 29.39
CA ARG A 85 28.12 -21.37 29.94
C ARG A 85 29.39 -20.56 30.15
N ASP A 86 30.41 -21.16 30.78
CA ASP A 86 31.69 -20.51 31.04
C ASP A 86 32.39 -20.14 29.72
N GLY A 87 32.45 -21.07 28.77
CA GLY A 87 33.01 -20.85 27.44
C GLY A 87 32.25 -19.78 26.66
N PHE A 88 30.91 -19.75 26.75
CA PHE A 88 30.12 -18.67 26.17
C PHE A 88 30.45 -17.32 26.83
N GLY A 89 30.54 -17.28 28.16
CA GLY A 89 30.90 -16.08 28.93
C GLY A 89 32.26 -15.51 28.53
N VAL A 90 33.28 -16.36 28.42
CA VAL A 90 34.64 -15.97 28.02
C VAL A 90 34.67 -15.47 26.58
N ASN A 91 34.07 -16.21 25.64
CA ASN A 91 34.10 -15.84 24.22
C ASN A 91 33.27 -14.58 23.90
N ASN A 92 32.29 -14.25 24.74
CA ASN A 92 31.40 -13.10 24.56
C ASN A 92 31.59 -12.05 25.66
N PHE A 93 32.72 -12.07 26.36
CA PHE A 93 32.99 -11.23 27.53
C PHE A 93 32.72 -9.74 27.28
N MET A 94 33.09 -9.24 26.10
CA MET A 94 32.92 -7.83 25.71
C MET A 94 31.47 -7.43 25.37
N ALA A 95 30.60 -8.42 25.12
CA ALA A 95 29.22 -8.20 24.69
C ALA A 95 28.20 -8.53 25.80
N LEU A 96 28.66 -9.13 26.90
CA LEU A 96 27.78 -9.55 28.00
C LEU A 96 27.69 -8.47 29.08
N PRO A 97 26.48 -8.23 29.62
CA PRO A 97 26.28 -7.53 30.88
C PRO A 97 27.14 -8.13 32.00
N ILE A 98 27.62 -7.29 32.92
CA ILE A 98 28.54 -7.69 34.01
C ILE A 98 27.94 -8.77 34.90
N ASP A 99 26.62 -8.76 35.09
CA ASP A 99 25.85 -9.75 35.85
C ASP A 99 25.79 -11.14 35.20
N LEU A 100 26.07 -11.23 33.89
CA LEU A 100 26.13 -12.51 33.16
C LEU A 100 27.56 -13.06 33.03
N LEU A 101 28.56 -12.34 33.52
CA LEU A 101 29.95 -12.80 33.52
C LEU A 101 30.21 -13.69 34.74
N PRO A 102 31.03 -14.75 34.60
CA PRO A 102 31.45 -15.55 35.75
C PRO A 102 32.08 -14.63 36.82
N PRO A 103 31.76 -14.82 38.12
CA PRO A 103 32.29 -13.98 39.19
C PRO A 103 33.83 -13.89 39.20
N ASP A 104 34.48 -14.98 38.78
CA ASP A 104 35.94 -15.07 38.68
C ASP A 104 36.49 -14.29 37.48
N ALA A 105 35.72 -14.19 36.39
CA ALA A 105 36.08 -13.39 35.22
C ALA A 105 36.02 -11.88 35.51
N VAL A 106 35.16 -11.44 36.43
CA VAL A 106 35.01 -10.01 36.76
C VAL A 106 36.11 -9.52 37.71
N ARG A 107 36.54 -10.34 38.68
CA ARG A 107 37.49 -9.89 39.74
C ARG A 107 38.86 -9.50 39.22
N ASP A 108 39.37 -10.20 38.22
CA ASP A 108 40.73 -9.98 37.71
C ASP A 108 40.76 -9.18 36.39
N THR A 109 39.60 -8.92 35.79
CA THR A 109 39.53 -8.19 34.52
C THR A 109 39.48 -6.69 34.74
N LYS A 110 40.61 -6.02 34.53
CA LYS A 110 40.66 -4.56 34.41
C LYS A 110 40.22 -4.16 33.01
N ILE A 111 39.01 -3.63 32.88
CA ILE A 111 38.54 -3.03 31.63
C ILE A 111 39.21 -1.67 31.48
N ASP A 112 39.90 -1.44 30.36
CA ASP A 112 40.43 -0.10 30.03
C ASP A 112 39.29 0.75 29.43
N PRO A 113 38.74 1.72 30.16
CA PRO A 113 37.63 2.53 29.68
C PRO A 113 38.02 3.40 28.48
N ARG A 114 39.33 3.64 28.25
CA ARG A 114 39.82 4.45 27.12
C ARG A 114 39.37 3.87 25.79
N SER A 115 39.37 2.54 25.66
CA SER A 115 38.90 1.86 24.45
C SER A 115 37.42 2.14 24.14
N LEU A 116 36.58 2.25 25.17
CA LEU A 116 35.17 2.62 25.04
C LEU A 116 35.03 4.09 24.65
N PHE A 117 35.82 4.99 25.25
CA PHE A 117 35.85 6.39 24.85
C PHE A 117 36.32 6.58 23.41
N ASP A 118 37.32 5.84 22.94
CA ASP A 118 37.79 5.89 21.56
C ASP A 118 36.70 5.44 20.58
N ARG A 119 35.98 4.35 20.90
CA ARG A 119 34.83 3.89 20.11
C ARG A 119 33.68 4.90 20.11
N TYR A 120 33.38 5.49 21.26
CA TYR A 120 32.35 6.52 21.39
C TYR A 120 32.73 7.77 20.58
N ASN A 121 33.97 8.24 20.67
CA ASN A 121 34.47 9.38 19.90
C ASN A 121 34.45 9.11 18.39
N SER A 122 34.81 7.90 17.96
CA SER A 122 34.68 7.46 16.58
C SER A 122 33.22 7.50 16.12
N LEU A 123 32.29 6.99 16.95
CA LEU A 123 30.86 7.02 16.66
C LEU A 123 30.33 8.45 16.56
N CYS A 124 30.69 9.34 17.49
CA CYS A 124 30.33 10.76 17.44
C CYS A 124 30.87 11.43 16.18
N SER A 125 32.12 11.11 15.78
CA SER A 125 32.72 11.62 14.56
C SER A 125 31.98 11.17 13.30
N SER A 126 31.60 9.89 13.24
CA SER A 126 30.77 9.35 12.15
C SER A 126 29.38 10.01 12.11
N TYR A 127 28.74 10.21 13.27
CA TYR A 127 27.43 10.86 13.36
C TYR A 127 27.49 12.32 12.90
N ASN A 128 28.49 13.07 13.33
CA ASN A 128 28.72 14.45 12.89
C ASN A 128 29.00 14.52 11.38
N GLY A 129 29.75 13.56 10.83
CA GLY A 129 29.97 13.43 9.39
C GLY A 129 28.68 13.19 8.61
N LEU A 130 27.83 12.27 9.08
CA LEU A 130 26.51 12.01 8.48
C LEU A 130 25.59 13.24 8.58
N PHE A 131 25.62 13.96 9.71
CA PHE A 131 24.85 15.18 9.87
C PHE A 131 25.28 16.28 8.88
N ALA A 132 26.60 16.46 8.69
CA ALA A 132 27.11 17.39 7.69
C ALA A 132 26.71 16.99 6.25
N GLN A 133 26.77 15.70 5.91
CA GLN A 133 26.30 15.20 4.61
C GLN A 133 24.80 15.46 4.41
N LYS A 134 23.99 15.24 5.44
CA LYS A 134 22.56 15.53 5.41
C LYS A 134 22.30 17.02 5.12
N MET A 135 23.01 17.92 5.81
CA MET A 135 22.87 19.37 5.60
C MET A 135 23.23 19.78 4.17
N ASN A 136 24.29 19.22 3.59
CA ASN A 136 24.65 19.46 2.19
C ASN A 136 23.54 18.98 1.24
N LEU A 137 22.97 17.80 1.47
CA LEU A 137 21.86 17.29 0.67
C LEU A 137 20.59 18.16 0.78
N GLU A 138 20.31 18.71 1.97
CA GLU A 138 19.19 19.63 2.16
C GLU A 138 19.40 20.94 1.39
N ASP A 139 20.63 21.44 1.30
CA ASP A 139 21.01 22.60 0.48
C ASP A 139 20.87 22.29 -1.01
N ASP A 140 21.39 21.16 -1.48
CA ASP A 140 21.26 20.69 -2.87
C ASP A 140 19.79 20.56 -3.30
N VAL A 141 18.94 19.98 -2.44
CA VAL A 141 17.49 19.87 -2.69
C VAL A 141 16.83 21.24 -2.74
N SER A 142 17.28 22.19 -1.91
CA SER A 142 16.77 23.56 -1.91
C SER A 142 17.14 24.28 -3.21
N GLN A 143 18.38 24.12 -3.68
CA GLN A 143 18.82 24.66 -4.96
C GLN A 143 18.05 24.06 -6.15
N LEU A 144 17.86 22.74 -6.17
CA LEU A 144 17.07 22.06 -7.20
C LEU A 144 15.62 22.57 -7.25
N ARG A 145 15.01 22.86 -6.09
CA ARG A 145 13.66 23.44 -6.04
C ARG A 145 13.61 24.83 -6.68
N LEU A 146 14.63 25.65 -6.48
CA LEU A 146 14.73 26.97 -7.12
C LEU A 146 14.88 26.84 -8.64
N ASP A 147 15.72 25.90 -9.10
CA ASP A 147 15.93 25.64 -10.52
C ASP A 147 14.65 25.15 -11.20
N VAL A 148 13.91 24.23 -10.57
CA VAL A 148 12.61 23.76 -11.06
C VAL A 148 11.58 24.89 -11.12
N ALA A 149 11.53 25.76 -10.11
CA ALA A 149 10.63 26.91 -10.12
C ALA A 149 10.97 27.88 -11.27
N HIS A 150 12.26 28.13 -11.50
CA HIS A 150 12.73 28.97 -12.60
C HIS A 150 12.39 28.37 -13.98
N LEU A 151 12.66 27.07 -14.19
CA LEU A 151 12.31 26.36 -15.41
C LEU A 151 10.81 26.35 -15.67
N SER A 152 10.00 26.13 -14.63
CA SER A 152 8.53 26.15 -14.72
C SER A 152 8.03 27.53 -15.16
N CYS A 153 8.59 28.61 -14.60
CA CYS A 153 8.26 29.97 -15.02
C CYS A 153 8.65 30.23 -16.48
N SER A 154 9.83 29.75 -16.91
CA SER A 154 10.30 29.87 -18.30
C SER A 154 9.36 29.15 -19.27
N LEU A 155 8.97 27.90 -18.95
CA LEU A 155 8.03 27.12 -19.74
C LEU A 155 6.67 27.81 -19.87
N GLN A 156 6.12 28.35 -18.77
CA GLN A 156 4.87 29.11 -18.82
C GLN A 156 4.95 30.35 -19.71
N ARG A 157 6.09 31.04 -19.74
CA ARG A 157 6.30 32.18 -20.64
C ARG A 157 6.33 31.72 -22.09
N MET A 158 7.06 30.65 -22.39
CA MET A 158 7.14 30.08 -23.73
C MET A 158 5.78 29.59 -24.22
N GLU A 159 5.02 28.90 -23.37
CA GLU A 159 3.66 28.44 -23.67
C GLU A 159 2.75 29.63 -24.02
N LYS A 160 2.79 30.71 -23.25
CA LYS A 160 2.03 31.94 -23.56
C LYS A 160 2.40 32.55 -24.91
N VAL A 161 3.69 32.57 -25.25
CA VAL A 161 4.17 33.08 -26.55
C VAL A 161 3.68 32.18 -27.70
N ILE A 162 3.81 30.86 -27.56
CA ILE A 162 3.35 29.90 -28.58
C ILE A 162 1.84 30.00 -28.77
N VAL A 163 1.06 30.06 -27.69
CA VAL A 163 -0.40 30.18 -27.76
C VAL A 163 -0.80 31.51 -28.42
N ALA A 164 -0.11 32.61 -28.12
CA ALA A 164 -0.37 33.90 -28.76
C ALA A 164 -0.10 33.85 -30.28
N ASP A 165 1.04 33.29 -30.69
CA ASP A 165 1.42 33.13 -32.11
C ASP A 165 0.43 32.22 -32.86
N GLN A 166 0.03 31.10 -32.24
CA GLN A 166 -0.99 30.22 -32.80
C GLN A 166 -2.35 30.91 -32.97
N ASN A 167 -2.78 31.67 -31.96
CA ASN A 167 -4.04 32.42 -32.03
C ASN A 167 -3.99 33.50 -33.12
N GLU A 168 -2.86 34.17 -33.29
CA GLU A 168 -2.67 35.13 -34.38
C GLU A 168 -2.75 34.44 -35.74
N LEU A 169 -2.09 33.30 -35.91
CA LEU A 169 -2.13 32.52 -37.14
C LEU A 169 -3.54 31.99 -37.45
N LEU A 170 -4.25 31.48 -36.44
CA LEU A 170 -5.67 31.09 -36.54
C LEU A 170 -6.54 32.26 -36.95
N THR A 171 -6.36 33.44 -36.34
CA THR A 171 -7.10 34.65 -36.70
C THR A 171 -6.86 35.04 -38.15
N ARG A 172 -5.61 34.95 -38.63
CA ARG A 172 -5.29 35.19 -40.05
C ARG A 172 -5.98 34.18 -40.97
N VAL A 173 -5.99 32.90 -40.61
CA VAL A 173 -6.68 31.85 -41.39
C VAL A 173 -8.19 32.08 -41.43
N VAL A 174 -8.80 32.41 -40.28
CA VAL A 174 -10.23 32.73 -40.19
C VAL A 174 -10.55 33.93 -41.09
N ASN A 175 -9.80 35.02 -41.01
CA ASN A 175 -10.02 36.19 -41.86
C ASN A 175 -9.91 35.87 -43.36
N VAL A 176 -8.95 35.02 -43.77
CA VAL A 176 -8.81 34.57 -45.16
C VAL A 176 -10.00 33.70 -45.60
N LEU A 177 -10.51 32.85 -44.71
CA LEU A 177 -11.68 32.03 -44.97
C LEU A 177 -12.95 32.88 -45.03
N GLU A 178 -13.17 33.80 -44.11
CA GLU A 178 -14.30 34.74 -44.13
C GLU A 178 -14.34 35.52 -45.45
N ILE A 179 -13.21 36.10 -45.88
CA ILE A 179 -13.11 36.78 -47.19
C ILE A 179 -13.49 35.86 -48.38
N LYS A 180 -13.19 34.55 -48.28
CA LYS A 180 -13.53 33.58 -49.33
C LYS A 180 -14.98 33.09 -49.27
N PHE A 181 -15.62 33.14 -48.11
CA PHE A 181 -16.96 32.58 -47.87
C PHE A 181 -18.06 33.62 -47.66
N ASP A 182 -17.74 34.93 -47.64
CA ASP A 182 -18.67 36.06 -47.47
C ASP A 182 -19.65 36.31 -48.64
N LYS A 183 -19.99 35.28 -49.43
CA LYS A 183 -21.03 35.34 -50.47
C LYS A 183 -22.16 34.32 -50.31
N GLN A 184 -22.31 33.70 -49.13
CA GLN A 184 -23.47 32.87 -48.87
C GLN A 184 -24.21 33.33 -47.62
N ASP A 185 -25.35 34.00 -47.86
CA ASP A 185 -26.40 34.32 -46.89
C ASP A 185 -26.76 33.08 -46.07
N ASN A 186 -26.07 32.90 -44.95
CA ASN A 186 -26.40 31.85 -43.99
C ASN A 186 -27.26 32.46 -42.90
N LYS A 187 -28.57 32.26 -43.07
CA LYS A 187 -29.55 32.21 -42.00
C LYS A 187 -28.90 31.64 -40.74
N VAL A 188 -28.83 32.45 -39.70
CA VAL A 188 -28.45 32.08 -38.34
C VAL A 188 -29.25 30.84 -37.95
N ARG A 189 -28.60 29.69 -38.05
CA ARG A 189 -29.14 28.40 -37.63
C ARG A 189 -29.03 28.42 -36.11
N THR A 190 -30.15 28.72 -35.44
CA THR A 190 -30.33 28.47 -34.01
C THR A 190 -29.73 27.09 -33.70
N LEU A 191 -28.67 27.07 -32.90
CA LEU A 191 -28.02 25.85 -32.43
C LEU A 191 -29.13 24.91 -31.92
N PRO A 192 -29.23 23.68 -32.47
CA PRO A 192 -30.23 22.74 -32.03
C PRO A 192 -30.04 22.53 -30.53
N VAL A 193 -31.15 22.56 -29.80
CA VAL A 193 -31.26 22.09 -28.41
C VAL A 193 -30.39 20.85 -28.24
N GLU A 194 -29.43 20.93 -27.31
CA GLU A 194 -28.41 19.90 -27.01
C GLU A 194 -28.88 18.49 -27.39
N ASP A 195 -28.38 17.97 -28.52
CA ASP A 195 -28.71 16.64 -29.00
C ASP A 195 -28.03 15.60 -28.11
N ARG A 196 -28.72 15.23 -27.02
CA ARG A 196 -28.25 14.22 -26.07
C ARG A 196 -28.23 12.87 -26.78
N MET A 197 -27.03 12.36 -26.99
CA MET A 197 -26.81 11.09 -27.64
C MET A 197 -27.19 9.92 -26.75
N PHE A 198 -27.74 8.85 -27.34
CA PHE A 198 -27.98 7.61 -26.61
C PHE A 198 -26.67 6.99 -26.13
N PHE A 199 -26.71 6.36 -24.94
CA PHE A 199 -25.54 5.70 -24.36
C PHE A 199 -24.95 4.64 -25.29
N SER A 200 -25.80 3.86 -25.99
CA SER A 200 -25.33 2.86 -26.95
C SER A 200 -24.56 3.47 -28.12
N ASP A 201 -24.89 4.70 -28.55
CA ASP A 201 -24.17 5.39 -29.63
C ASP A 201 -22.85 5.98 -29.13
N SER A 202 -22.80 6.51 -27.90
CA SER A 202 -21.54 6.90 -27.24
C SER A 202 -20.60 5.69 -27.15
N MET A 203 -21.10 4.54 -26.70
CA MET A 203 -20.31 3.31 -26.57
C MET A 203 -19.78 2.77 -27.91
N LYS A 204 -20.50 2.96 -29.04
CA LYS A 204 -20.02 2.57 -30.38
C LYS A 204 -18.81 3.41 -30.83
N ARG A 205 -18.72 4.66 -30.37
CA ARG A 205 -17.60 5.57 -30.70
C ARG A 205 -16.34 5.27 -29.89
N TRP A 206 -16.46 4.50 -28.81
CA TRP A 206 -15.34 4.18 -27.94
C TRP A 206 -14.47 3.08 -28.56
N ARG A 207 -13.16 3.26 -28.49
CA ARG A 207 -12.23 2.23 -28.93
C ARG A 207 -12.15 1.12 -27.87
N LYS A 208 -11.98 -0.13 -28.31
CA LYS A 208 -11.86 -1.29 -27.41
C LYS A 208 -10.64 -1.21 -26.49
N ASP A 209 -9.67 -0.39 -26.87
CA ASP A 209 -8.39 -0.23 -26.20
C ASP A 209 -8.29 1.03 -25.33
N PHE A 210 -9.42 1.65 -24.95
CA PHE A 210 -9.36 2.72 -23.98
C PHE A 210 -8.78 2.26 -22.64
N SER A 211 -7.92 3.12 -22.09
CA SER A 211 -7.43 3.05 -20.72
C SER A 211 -8.55 3.45 -19.74
N LEU A 212 -8.41 3.08 -18.47
CA LEU A 212 -9.38 3.48 -17.44
C LEU A 212 -9.53 5.00 -17.31
N LYS A 213 -8.43 5.74 -17.48
CA LYS A 213 -8.45 7.21 -17.48
C LYS A 213 -9.27 7.79 -18.63
N GLU A 214 -9.14 7.23 -19.84
CA GLU A 214 -9.94 7.67 -21.00
C GLU A 214 -11.41 7.33 -20.80
N ILE A 215 -11.71 6.13 -20.28
CA ILE A 215 -13.08 5.71 -19.92
C ILE A 215 -13.67 6.68 -18.89
N PHE A 216 -12.89 7.09 -17.89
CA PHE A 216 -13.31 8.03 -16.87
C PHE A 216 -13.66 9.40 -17.45
N VAL A 217 -12.76 9.99 -18.24
CA VAL A 217 -13.00 11.28 -18.89
C VAL A 217 -14.23 11.20 -19.80
N ARG A 218 -14.30 10.18 -20.66
CA ARG A 218 -15.39 9.98 -21.62
C ARG A 218 -16.74 9.79 -20.98
N TYR A 219 -16.81 9.13 -19.83
CA TYR A 219 -18.07 8.96 -19.12
C TYR A 219 -18.75 10.30 -18.82
N PHE A 220 -17.99 11.31 -18.39
CA PHE A 220 -18.54 12.62 -18.09
C PHE A 220 -18.64 13.53 -19.32
N THR A 221 -17.65 13.51 -20.24
CA THR A 221 -17.71 14.37 -21.44
C THR A 221 -18.81 13.95 -22.42
N ASP A 222 -19.09 12.65 -22.50
CA ASP A 222 -20.11 12.12 -23.40
C ASP A 222 -21.47 11.99 -22.70
N HIS A 223 -21.62 12.55 -21.49
CA HIS A 223 -22.85 12.52 -20.68
C HIS A 223 -23.46 11.11 -20.59
N CYS A 224 -22.62 10.10 -20.31
CA CYS A 224 -23.03 8.70 -20.42
C CYS A 224 -24.17 8.33 -19.47
N PHE A 225 -24.28 9.01 -18.32
CA PHE A 225 -25.39 8.81 -17.39
C PHE A 225 -26.70 9.32 -17.97
N GLU A 226 -26.72 10.57 -18.42
CA GLU A 226 -27.89 11.22 -19.00
C GLU A 226 -28.31 10.50 -20.28
N GLY A 227 -27.35 10.12 -21.12
CA GLY A 227 -27.57 9.35 -22.35
C GLY A 227 -28.18 7.98 -22.08
N TYR A 228 -27.81 7.32 -20.97
CA TYR A 228 -28.40 6.02 -20.59
C TYR A 228 -29.84 6.17 -20.08
N GLU A 229 -30.12 7.15 -19.22
CA GLU A 229 -31.49 7.39 -18.75
C GLU A 229 -32.38 7.89 -19.89
N PHE A 230 -31.84 8.71 -20.80
CA PHE A 230 -32.55 9.13 -22.00
C PHE A 230 -32.87 7.94 -22.92
N GLU A 231 -31.87 7.11 -23.23
CA GLU A 231 -32.06 5.90 -24.05
C GLU A 231 -33.07 4.95 -23.38
N LYS A 232 -32.94 4.65 -22.10
CA LYS A 232 -33.83 3.75 -21.35
C LYS A 232 -35.30 4.19 -21.37
N ASN A 233 -35.55 5.50 -21.41
CA ASN A 233 -36.91 6.06 -21.43
C ASN A 233 -37.49 6.21 -22.84
N SER A 234 -36.68 6.06 -23.90
CA SER A 234 -37.10 6.22 -25.28
C SER A 234 -38.06 5.10 -25.74
N SER A 235 -38.91 5.42 -26.72
CA SER A 235 -39.78 4.42 -27.37
C SER A 235 -38.97 3.33 -28.07
N GLU A 236 -37.86 3.71 -28.70
CA GLU A 236 -36.94 2.79 -29.37
C GLU A 236 -36.36 1.76 -28.39
N PHE A 237 -35.93 2.17 -27.20
CA PHE A 237 -35.44 1.22 -26.21
C PHE A 237 -36.56 0.30 -25.73
N LYS A 238 -37.80 0.79 -25.60
CA LYS A 238 -38.95 -0.04 -25.21
C LYS A 238 -39.30 -1.11 -26.27
N THR A 239 -39.07 -0.85 -27.56
CA THR A 239 -39.33 -1.82 -28.64
C THR A 239 -38.16 -2.79 -28.89
N LYS A 240 -36.95 -2.50 -28.41
CA LYS A 240 -35.79 -3.42 -28.52
C LYS A 240 -36.04 -4.81 -27.92
N LEU A 241 -35.36 -5.81 -28.48
CA LEU A 241 -35.37 -7.18 -27.97
C LEU A 241 -34.84 -7.23 -26.52
N PRO A 242 -35.33 -8.16 -25.67
CA PRO A 242 -34.85 -8.31 -24.30
C PRO A 242 -33.34 -8.53 -24.20
N SER A 243 -32.74 -9.25 -25.15
CA SER A 243 -31.29 -9.49 -25.22
C SER A 243 -30.49 -8.19 -25.40
N GLU A 244 -30.92 -7.29 -26.28
CA GLU A 244 -30.29 -5.99 -26.51
C GLU A 244 -30.42 -5.09 -25.28
N LYS A 245 -31.62 -5.02 -24.70
CA LYS A 245 -31.87 -4.26 -23.45
C LYS A 245 -30.94 -4.72 -22.34
N ASN A 246 -30.81 -6.04 -22.17
CA ASN A 246 -29.95 -6.64 -21.16
C ASN A 246 -28.46 -6.38 -21.45
N SER A 247 -28.06 -6.39 -22.73
CA SER A 247 -26.70 -6.01 -23.14
C SER A 247 -26.37 -4.56 -22.77
N ILE A 248 -27.24 -3.61 -23.13
CA ILE A 248 -27.06 -2.18 -22.82
C ILE A 248 -27.03 -1.95 -21.30
N LYS A 249 -27.99 -2.52 -20.55
CA LYS A 249 -28.03 -2.49 -19.08
C LYS A 249 -26.75 -3.07 -18.46
N GLY A 250 -26.28 -4.19 -18.97
CA GLY A 250 -25.06 -4.85 -18.51
C GLY A 250 -23.80 -4.03 -18.77
N GLN A 251 -23.68 -3.44 -19.95
CA GLN A 251 -22.58 -2.53 -20.30
C GLN A 251 -22.57 -1.31 -19.40
N TYR A 252 -23.71 -0.65 -19.23
CA TYR A 252 -23.86 0.50 -18.37
C TYR A 252 -23.53 0.18 -16.91
N LYS A 253 -24.03 -0.94 -16.37
CA LYS A 253 -23.73 -1.39 -15.00
C LYS A 253 -22.23 -1.60 -14.78
N ARG A 254 -21.53 -2.21 -15.75
CA ARG A 254 -20.08 -2.40 -15.69
C ARG A 254 -19.34 -1.07 -15.71
N LEU A 255 -19.68 -0.18 -16.65
CA LEU A 255 -19.10 1.14 -16.76
C LEU A 255 -19.30 1.94 -15.47
N LYS A 256 -20.54 2.01 -14.99
CA LYS A 256 -20.89 2.68 -13.73
C LYS A 256 -20.06 2.17 -12.56
N LYS A 257 -19.88 0.85 -12.41
CA LYS A 257 -19.03 0.28 -11.35
C LYS A 257 -17.55 0.66 -11.53
N THR A 258 -17.05 0.69 -12.76
CA THR A 258 -15.68 1.16 -13.05
C THR A 258 -15.48 2.63 -12.66
N ILE A 259 -16.43 3.51 -13.02
CA ILE A 259 -16.35 4.93 -12.65
C ILE A 259 -16.48 5.12 -11.13
N LYS A 260 -17.37 4.37 -10.48
CA LYS A 260 -17.50 4.37 -9.01
C LYS A 260 -16.18 4.07 -8.32
N VAL A 261 -15.44 3.07 -8.79
CA VAL A 261 -14.14 2.71 -8.22
C VAL A 261 -13.12 3.83 -8.42
N MET A 262 -13.03 4.39 -9.63
CA MET A 262 -12.13 5.52 -9.89
C MET A 262 -12.44 6.71 -8.97
N LEU A 263 -13.72 6.98 -8.69
CA LEU A 263 -14.12 8.07 -7.79
C LEU A 263 -13.66 7.88 -6.34
N TYR A 264 -13.43 6.64 -5.86
CA TYR A 264 -12.84 6.41 -4.52
C TYR A 264 -11.41 6.92 -4.39
N PHE A 265 -10.74 7.14 -5.52
CA PHE A 265 -9.36 7.60 -5.63
C PHE A 265 -9.30 9.04 -6.14
N CYS A 266 -10.37 9.80 -6.02
CA CYS A 266 -10.34 11.22 -6.32
C CYS A 266 -10.28 11.99 -4.99
N ASP A 267 -9.36 12.94 -4.87
CA ASP A 267 -9.31 13.83 -3.70
C ASP A 267 -10.42 14.89 -3.73
N SER A 268 -10.79 15.32 -4.94
CA SER A 268 -11.81 16.33 -5.20
C SER A 268 -12.56 16.02 -6.49
N PHE A 269 -13.84 16.35 -6.56
CA PHE A 269 -14.61 16.30 -7.80
C PHE A 269 -14.53 17.66 -8.51
N PRO A 270 -14.28 17.71 -9.84
CA PRO A 270 -14.22 18.99 -10.53
C PRO A 270 -15.58 19.70 -10.42
N LYS A 271 -15.54 21.03 -10.42
CA LYS A 271 -16.74 21.88 -10.38
C LYS A 271 -17.76 21.45 -11.45
N PRO A 272 -19.05 21.79 -11.28
CA PRO A 272 -20.10 21.42 -12.23
C PRO A 272 -19.70 21.71 -13.68
N ILE A 273 -20.15 20.86 -14.61
CA ILE A 273 -19.85 20.99 -16.04
C ILE A 273 -20.20 22.42 -16.48
N PRO A 274 -19.22 23.21 -16.93
CA PRO A 274 -19.48 24.58 -17.32
C PRO A 274 -20.30 24.61 -18.61
N GLN A 275 -21.24 25.55 -18.69
CA GLN A 275 -22.06 25.80 -19.88
C GLN A 275 -21.30 26.58 -20.95
N ASP A 276 -20.29 27.35 -20.54
CA ASP A 276 -19.45 28.13 -21.44
C ASP A 276 -18.39 27.24 -22.15
N PRO A 277 -18.28 27.29 -23.49
CA PRO A 277 -17.34 26.47 -24.25
C PRO A 277 -15.87 26.68 -23.85
N SER A 278 -15.45 27.90 -23.49
CA SER A 278 -14.06 28.19 -23.12
C SER A 278 -13.70 27.54 -21.78
N SER A 279 -14.65 27.53 -20.86
CA SER A 279 -14.55 26.88 -19.56
C SER A 279 -14.60 25.35 -19.68
N LEU A 280 -15.27 24.81 -20.70
CA LEU A 280 -15.38 23.37 -20.95
C LEU A 280 -14.01 22.73 -21.22
N VAL A 281 -13.15 23.39 -22.01
CA VAL A 281 -11.79 22.88 -22.29
C VAL A 281 -10.96 22.81 -21.00
N THR A 282 -11.02 23.85 -20.16
CA THR A 282 -10.34 23.86 -18.86
C THR A 282 -10.87 22.75 -17.95
N TRP A 283 -12.19 22.57 -17.91
CA TRP A 283 -12.82 21.51 -17.12
C TRP A 283 -12.42 20.11 -17.60
N GLN A 284 -12.37 19.88 -18.92
CA GLN A 284 -11.91 18.60 -19.49
C GLN A 284 -10.44 18.31 -19.13
N ARG A 285 -9.58 19.33 -19.11
CA ARG A 285 -8.18 19.17 -18.63
C ARG A 285 -8.13 18.79 -17.15
N GLN A 286 -8.91 19.47 -16.30
CA GLN A 286 -9.00 19.14 -14.88
C GLN A 286 -9.48 17.70 -14.65
N LEU A 287 -10.51 17.28 -15.39
CA LEU A 287 -11.03 15.92 -15.34
C LEU A 287 -9.98 14.89 -15.79
N SER A 288 -9.17 15.22 -16.80
CA SER A 288 -8.09 14.35 -17.28
C SER A 288 -6.96 14.21 -16.25
N SER A 289 -6.55 15.31 -15.62
CA SER A 289 -5.57 15.29 -14.53
C SER A 289 -6.07 14.48 -13.33
N LEU A 290 -7.35 14.64 -12.97
CA LEU A 290 -7.98 13.86 -11.91
C LEU A 290 -8.01 12.37 -12.25
N ALA A 291 -8.33 12.01 -13.50
CA ALA A 291 -8.33 10.63 -13.96
C ALA A 291 -6.93 9.99 -13.90
N GLU A 292 -5.88 10.75 -14.24
CA GLU A 292 -4.49 10.30 -14.15
C GLU A 292 -4.09 10.04 -12.69
N TRP A 293 -4.44 10.97 -11.79
CA TRP A 293 -4.14 10.85 -10.37
C TRP A 293 -4.88 9.66 -9.74
N ALA A 294 -6.18 9.53 -10.00
CA ALA A 294 -6.99 8.42 -9.51
C ALA A 294 -6.48 7.07 -10.02
N MET A 295 -6.04 7.01 -11.28
CA MET A 295 -5.42 5.80 -11.84
C MET A 295 -4.11 5.46 -11.14
N LYS A 296 -3.24 6.44 -10.87
CA LYS A 296 -1.98 6.21 -10.16
C LYS A 296 -2.24 5.70 -8.73
N ALA A 297 -3.13 6.35 -7.99
CA ALA A 297 -3.49 5.95 -6.63
C ALA A 297 -4.13 4.54 -6.61
N LEU A 298 -4.96 4.22 -7.60
CA LEU A 298 -5.52 2.88 -7.77
C LEU A 298 -4.42 1.81 -8.01
N MET A 299 -3.41 2.12 -8.83
CA MET A 299 -2.31 1.20 -9.12
C MET A 299 -1.44 0.94 -7.87
N GLU A 300 -1.30 1.92 -6.99
CA GLU A 300 -0.54 1.78 -5.73
C GLU A 300 -1.24 0.85 -4.73
N GLU A 301 -2.58 0.78 -4.75
CA GLU A 301 -3.35 -0.11 -3.85
C GLU A 301 -3.46 -1.56 -4.34
N ILE A 302 -3.29 -1.82 -5.64
CA ILE A 302 -3.47 -3.17 -6.20
C ILE A 302 -2.13 -3.93 -6.17
N PRO A 303 -1.98 -4.98 -5.35
CA PRO A 303 -0.75 -5.78 -5.31
C PRO A 303 -0.52 -6.45 -6.67
N ASN A 304 0.73 -6.40 -7.17
CA ASN A 304 1.10 -6.97 -8.47
C ASN A 304 0.24 -6.46 -9.63
N CYS A 305 -0.05 -5.15 -9.64
CA CYS A 305 -0.87 -4.54 -10.67
C CYS A 305 -0.31 -4.83 -12.08
N PRO A 306 -1.13 -5.32 -13.04
CA PRO A 306 -0.68 -5.48 -14.41
C PRO A 306 -0.34 -4.12 -15.03
N ASN A 307 0.54 -4.12 -16.04
CA ASN A 307 0.87 -2.90 -16.82
C ASN A 307 -0.37 -2.20 -17.40
N ARG A 308 -1.47 -2.93 -17.55
CA ARG A 308 -2.74 -2.42 -18.05
C ARG A 308 -3.91 -2.96 -17.23
N ILE A 309 -4.54 -2.10 -16.45
CA ILE A 309 -5.80 -2.43 -15.78
C ILE A 309 -6.95 -2.23 -16.78
N THR A 310 -7.73 -3.28 -17.00
CA THR A 310 -8.97 -3.22 -17.80
C THR A 310 -10.19 -3.15 -16.89
N PRO A 311 -11.34 -2.62 -17.35
CA PRO A 311 -12.58 -2.71 -16.58
C PRO A 311 -12.92 -4.13 -16.14
N ALA A 312 -12.65 -5.13 -16.99
CA ALA A 312 -12.91 -6.54 -16.67
C ALA A 312 -12.01 -7.07 -15.55
N TYR A 313 -10.73 -6.67 -15.51
CA TYR A 313 -9.81 -7.01 -14.41
C TYR A 313 -10.29 -6.37 -13.11
N LEU A 314 -10.59 -5.07 -13.17
CA LEU A 314 -10.97 -4.27 -12.01
C LEU A 314 -12.25 -4.81 -11.34
N LEU A 315 -13.21 -5.28 -12.13
CA LEU A 315 -14.44 -5.91 -11.63
C LEU A 315 -14.23 -7.29 -10.99
N LYS A 316 -13.11 -7.97 -11.28
CA LYS A 316 -12.76 -9.29 -10.72
C LYS A 316 -11.87 -9.19 -9.48
N SER A 317 -11.18 -8.06 -9.31
CA SER A 317 -10.28 -7.83 -8.17
C SER A 317 -11.03 -7.93 -6.84
N GLU A 318 -10.47 -8.68 -5.89
CA GLU A 318 -11.07 -8.86 -4.57
C GLU A 318 -11.12 -7.55 -3.78
N ILE A 319 -10.08 -6.71 -3.90
CA ILE A 319 -10.00 -5.41 -3.25
C ILE A 319 -11.18 -4.49 -3.62
N VAL A 320 -11.67 -4.60 -4.86
CA VAL A 320 -12.82 -3.82 -5.36
C VAL A 320 -14.13 -4.33 -4.76
N LYS A 321 -14.23 -5.62 -4.40
CA LYS A 321 -15.39 -6.16 -3.69
C LYS A 321 -15.45 -5.59 -2.27
N ASP A 322 -14.30 -5.44 -1.62
CA ASP A 322 -14.21 -4.87 -0.28
C ASP A 322 -14.59 -3.39 -0.27
N TRP A 323 -14.22 -2.61 -1.30
CA TRP A 323 -14.62 -1.19 -1.40
C TRP A 323 -16.12 -0.97 -1.67
N ASP A 324 -16.81 -1.98 -2.21
CA ASP A 324 -18.26 -1.93 -2.41
C ASP A 324 -19.04 -2.38 -1.16
N ASN A 325 -18.36 -3.01 -0.20
CA ASN A 325 -18.97 -3.46 1.05
C ASN A 325 -18.92 -2.31 2.09
N PRO A 326 -20.07 -1.71 2.47
CA PRO A 326 -20.09 -0.63 3.46
C PRO A 326 -19.58 -1.06 4.85
N ASP A 327 -19.62 -2.37 5.15
CA ASP A 327 -19.15 -2.92 6.42
C ASP A 327 -17.65 -3.25 6.41
N SER A 328 -16.98 -3.11 5.26
CA SER A 328 -15.54 -3.37 5.15
C SER A 328 -14.74 -2.25 5.83
N PRO A 329 -13.70 -2.57 6.63
CA PRO A 329 -12.79 -1.56 7.15
C PRO A 329 -12.00 -0.84 6.05
N LEU A 330 -11.97 -1.40 4.84
CA LEU A 330 -11.35 -0.81 3.64
C LEU A 330 -12.33 0.02 2.80
N ALA A 331 -13.58 0.17 3.24
CA ALA A 331 -14.57 0.96 2.52
C ALA A 331 -14.08 2.40 2.34
N LYS A 332 -13.88 2.81 1.09
CA LYS A 332 -13.56 4.20 0.74
C LYS A 332 -14.85 4.95 0.44
N GLY A 333 -14.89 6.24 0.80
CA GLY A 333 -15.95 7.16 0.41
C GLY A 333 -15.56 7.96 -0.84
N PRO A 334 -16.52 8.53 -1.58
CA PRO A 334 -16.21 9.49 -2.64
C PRO A 334 -15.69 10.82 -2.06
N PRO A 335 -15.06 11.68 -2.87
CA PRO A 335 -14.67 13.04 -2.47
C PRO A 335 -15.80 13.80 -1.79
N LYS A 336 -15.48 14.60 -0.76
CA LYS A 336 -16.47 15.35 0.04
C LYS A 336 -17.25 16.38 -0.79
N ASP A 337 -16.66 16.88 -1.87
CA ASP A 337 -17.21 17.85 -2.80
C ASP A 337 -17.93 17.21 -4.00
N THR A 338 -18.10 15.88 -4.01
CA THR A 338 -18.85 15.19 -5.06
C THR A 338 -20.31 15.67 -5.08
N PRO A 339 -20.84 16.15 -6.22
CA PRO A 339 -22.22 16.62 -6.32
C PRO A 339 -23.24 15.56 -5.89
N SER A 340 -24.29 15.98 -5.19
CA SER A 340 -25.34 15.08 -4.67
C SER A 340 -26.01 14.22 -5.75
N ALA A 341 -26.17 14.75 -6.97
CA ALA A 341 -26.69 14.00 -8.11
C ALA A 341 -25.77 12.84 -8.51
N ILE A 342 -24.45 13.04 -8.45
CA ILE A 342 -23.44 12.01 -8.72
C ILE A 342 -23.43 10.98 -7.57
N LEU A 343 -23.52 11.44 -6.32
CA LEU A 343 -23.62 10.56 -5.16
C LEU A 343 -24.83 9.62 -5.24
N ALA A 344 -26.00 10.19 -5.50
CA ALA A 344 -27.25 9.45 -5.70
C ALA A 344 -27.14 8.51 -6.90
N HIS A 345 -26.53 8.97 -7.99
CA HIS A 345 -26.31 8.14 -9.16
C HIS A 345 -25.51 6.89 -8.82
N PHE A 346 -24.37 7.00 -8.15
CA PHE A 346 -23.50 5.86 -7.84
C PHE A 346 -23.95 5.02 -6.63
N GLY A 347 -25.06 5.40 -5.99
CA GLY A 347 -25.57 4.70 -4.82
C GLY A 347 -24.65 4.86 -3.61
N PHE A 348 -23.94 5.98 -3.51
CA PHE A 348 -23.31 6.39 -2.26
C PHE A 348 -24.43 6.83 -1.32
N VAL A 349 -25.04 5.86 -0.64
CA VAL A 349 -26.03 6.10 0.41
C VAL A 349 -25.37 7.04 1.42
N ASN A 350 -26.09 8.08 1.87
CA ASN A 350 -25.62 9.13 2.78
C ASN A 350 -24.95 8.56 4.05
N LEU A 351 -23.67 8.16 3.94
CA LEU A 351 -22.77 7.82 5.06
C LEU A 351 -22.64 8.99 6.03
N THR A 352 -22.96 10.20 5.57
CA THR A 352 -23.07 11.42 6.35
C THR A 352 -24.10 11.36 7.48
N ARG A 353 -25.08 10.44 7.48
CA ARG A 353 -26.00 10.29 8.62
C ARG A 353 -25.51 9.36 9.72
N HIS A 354 -24.60 8.42 9.44
CA HIS A 354 -24.16 7.46 10.46
C HIS A 354 -22.79 7.76 11.07
N CYS A 355 -21.91 8.50 10.38
CA CYS A 355 -20.61 8.89 10.97
C CYS A 355 -20.71 10.00 12.03
N THR A 356 -21.72 10.87 11.99
CA THR A 356 -21.92 11.87 13.06
C THR A 356 -22.36 11.23 14.37
N ASP A 357 -23.20 10.20 14.34
CA ASP A 357 -23.69 9.55 15.57
C ASP A 357 -22.61 8.67 16.22
N ALA A 358 -21.78 7.98 15.42
CA ALA A 358 -20.66 7.18 15.94
C ALA A 358 -19.53 8.06 16.54
N ALA A 359 -19.27 9.24 15.97
CA ALA A 359 -18.28 10.17 16.51
C ALA A 359 -18.77 10.86 17.81
N ILE A 360 -20.08 11.07 17.96
CA ILE A 360 -20.68 11.58 19.20
C ILE A 360 -20.65 10.51 20.30
N LEU A 361 -20.92 9.24 19.97
CA LEU A 361 -20.86 8.13 20.94
C LEU A 361 -19.42 7.82 21.41
N SER A 362 -18.39 7.94 20.56
CA SER A 362 -17.00 7.71 20.99
C SER A 362 -16.39 8.86 21.81
N ARG A 363 -16.99 10.05 21.80
CA ARG A 363 -16.65 11.13 22.74
C ARG A 363 -17.28 10.89 24.12
N HIS A 364 -18.52 10.44 24.19
CA HIS A 364 -19.15 10.14 25.49
C HIS A 364 -18.56 8.92 26.20
N ALA A 365 -18.00 7.95 25.47
CA ALA A 365 -17.33 6.79 26.06
C ALA A 365 -15.90 7.09 26.60
N ARG A 366 -15.38 8.31 26.41
CA ARG A 366 -14.08 8.75 26.95
C ARG A 366 -14.19 9.61 28.21
N ASP A 367 -15.41 10.01 28.57
CA ASP A 367 -15.71 10.85 29.73
C ASP A 367 -16.36 10.06 30.90
N TYR A 368 -16.36 8.72 30.81
CA TYR A 368 -16.68 7.76 31.88
C TYR A 368 -15.59 6.70 31.92
#